data_AF-A0AAU3VX06-F1
#
_entry.id   AF-A0AAU3VX06-F1
#
_cell.length_a   1.000
_cell.length_b   1.000
_cell.length_c   1.000
_cell.angle_alpha   90.00
_cell.angle_beta   90.00
_cell.angle_gamma   90.00
#
_symmetry.space_group_name_H-M   'P 1'
#
loop_
_entity.id
_entity.type
_entity.pdbx_description
1 polymer ?
#
loop_
_entity_poly.entity_id
_entity_poly.type
_entity_poly.pdbx_seq_one_letter_code
_entity_poly.pdbx_strand_id
1 'polypeptide(L)'
;MTATLLKEASPPPVGMADRRRRARRRGRIVALAFVFPALLLLGALVVYPVLFSVGRSFFDASGTRFVGGDNYTEMFRDPATLKAVRNTAIWVVVAPTLLTGLGLVLAVLVEKVRWATAFKLLLFMPMAVSFLAAGIIFRLAYDEDPDKGVLNAAVVSVHDAFTGTSSYPTARARDGQGLTKGADGSYRTTAAASPGHTVDLGLVGVLPKDLPQGARAAYPAAARKAASDELRGVVYLDFTRGGGGQQGKVDRQESGLPEMKVEAVRDGETVASTTTAADGSFRFQDLGSGSYSVRLPASNFAPPYQGVSWLGPALVTPAIIGAYLWIWTGFAMVLIGAGLAALPRDALEAARMDGANEWQIFRRITVPLLAPVLTVVFVTLVINVMKVFDLVYIIAPGPVQEDATVLATQMWLVSFGGGNNQGLGSALGVLLLLLVIPAMVFNVRRFRGSQR
;
A
#
# COMPACT_ATOMS: atom_id res chain seq x y z
N MET A 1 78.51 -26.24 45.96
CA MET A 1 77.76 -27.52 45.89
C MET A 1 76.34 -27.25 46.38
N THR A 2 75.41 -27.08 45.44
CA THR A 2 74.01 -26.72 45.71
C THR A 2 73.18 -27.99 45.58
N ALA A 3 72.64 -28.48 46.69
CA ALA A 3 71.82 -29.69 46.71
C ALA A 3 70.39 -29.35 46.27
N THR A 4 70.01 -29.87 45.10
CA THR A 4 68.64 -29.78 44.56
C THR A 4 67.73 -30.74 45.34
N LEU A 5 66.85 -30.21 46.19
CA LEU A 5 65.79 -30.97 46.84
C LEU A 5 64.71 -31.33 45.81
N LEU A 6 64.69 -32.59 45.39
CA LEU A 6 63.57 -33.19 44.66
C LEU A 6 62.39 -33.36 45.62
N LYS A 7 61.34 -32.56 45.41
CA LYS A 7 60.05 -32.69 46.10
C LYS A 7 59.30 -33.87 45.51
N GLU A 8 59.29 -35.01 46.21
CA GLU A 8 58.44 -36.14 45.86
C GLU A 8 56.96 -35.72 45.87
N ALA A 9 56.29 -35.88 44.74
CA ALA A 9 54.85 -35.66 44.62
C ALA A 9 54.11 -36.83 45.28
N SER A 10 53.46 -36.56 46.42
CA SER A 10 52.61 -37.54 47.09
C SER A 10 51.46 -37.99 46.16
N PRO A 11 51.06 -39.29 46.17
CA PRO A 11 49.95 -39.77 45.36
C PRO A 11 48.64 -39.07 45.77
N PRO A 12 47.72 -38.78 44.81
CA PRO A 12 46.47 -38.10 45.13
C PRO A 12 45.64 -38.93 46.12
N PRO A 13 45.02 -38.31 47.14
CA PRO A 13 44.29 -39.05 48.16
C PRO A 13 43.11 -39.81 47.56
N VAL A 14 43.02 -41.10 47.90
CA VAL A 14 41.91 -41.99 47.53
C VAL A 14 40.60 -41.37 48.01
N GLY A 15 39.66 -41.10 47.09
CA GLY A 15 38.36 -40.48 47.37
C GLY A 15 38.14 -39.07 46.80
N MET A 16 39.18 -38.40 46.27
CA MET A 16 39.01 -37.13 45.56
C MET A 16 38.15 -37.27 44.29
N ALA A 17 38.26 -38.40 43.59
CA ALA A 17 37.46 -38.69 42.39
C ALA A 17 35.96 -38.79 42.70
N ASP A 18 35.59 -39.43 43.81
CA ASP A 18 34.19 -39.58 44.24
C ASP A 18 33.60 -38.28 44.77
N ARG A 19 34.37 -37.47 45.51
CA ARG A 19 33.95 -36.12 45.91
C ARG A 19 33.73 -35.20 44.69
N ARG A 20 34.62 -35.25 43.68
CA ARG A 20 34.45 -34.50 42.42
C ARG A 20 33.23 -34.99 41.62
N ARG A 21 32.96 -36.30 41.58
CA ARG A 21 31.75 -36.85 40.94
C ARG A 21 30.48 -36.42 41.65
N ARG A 22 30.41 -36.49 42.98
CA ARG A 22 29.25 -36.04 43.78
C ARG A 22 29.03 -34.53 43.66
N ALA A 23 30.09 -33.72 43.68
CA ALA A 23 30.00 -32.27 43.47
C ALA A 23 29.48 -31.93 42.06
N ARG A 24 29.98 -32.58 41.01
CA ARG A 24 29.48 -32.43 39.63
C ARG A 24 28.01 -32.85 39.50
N ARG A 25 27.60 -33.95 40.15
CA ARG A 25 26.20 -34.42 40.14
C ARG A 25 25.27 -33.47 40.88
N ARG A 26 25.69 -32.96 42.05
CA ARG A 26 24.96 -31.94 42.81
C ARG A 26 24.84 -30.64 42.02
N GLY A 27 25.93 -30.19 41.38
CA GLY A 27 25.92 -29.02 40.49
C GLY A 27 24.95 -29.15 39.31
N ARG A 28 24.91 -30.32 38.65
CA ARG A 28 23.92 -30.59 37.58
C ARG A 28 22.49 -30.61 38.09
N ILE A 29 22.22 -31.19 39.25
CA ILE A 29 20.87 -31.23 39.85
C ILE A 29 20.42 -29.82 40.21
N VAL A 30 21.31 -28.99 40.78
CA VAL A 30 21.00 -27.58 41.09
C VAL A 30 20.75 -26.78 39.82
N ALA A 31 21.59 -26.95 38.78
CA ALA A 31 21.37 -26.32 37.48
C ALA A 31 20.05 -26.76 36.82
N LEU A 32 19.73 -28.05 36.87
CA LEU A 32 18.45 -28.58 36.39
C LEU A 32 17.28 -28.02 37.19
N ALA A 33 17.35 -27.99 38.52
CA ALA A 33 16.30 -27.41 39.37
C ALA A 33 16.07 -25.93 39.07
N PHE A 34 17.12 -25.18 38.74
CA PHE A 34 17.02 -23.77 38.38
C PHE A 34 16.41 -23.55 36.98
N VAL A 35 16.74 -24.40 36.01
CA VAL A 35 16.24 -24.32 34.62
C VAL A 35 14.88 -25.03 34.46
N PHE A 36 14.49 -25.89 35.41
CA PHE A 36 13.28 -26.70 35.35
C PHE A 36 11.99 -25.87 35.20
N PRO A 37 11.74 -24.79 35.97
CA PRO A 37 10.53 -23.98 35.77
C PRO A 37 10.43 -23.41 34.36
N ALA A 38 11.55 -22.96 33.79
CA ALA A 38 11.60 -22.45 32.42
C ALA A 38 11.35 -23.57 31.39
N LEU A 39 11.94 -24.75 31.57
CA LEU A 39 11.70 -25.90 30.68
C LEU A 39 10.27 -26.43 30.77
N LEU A 40 9.66 -26.40 31.95
CA LEU A 40 8.27 -26.78 32.15
C LEU A 40 7.34 -25.84 31.39
N LEU A 41 7.54 -24.52 31.54
CA LEU A 41 6.75 -23.52 30.83
C LEU A 41 6.98 -23.59 29.31
N LEU A 42 8.21 -23.73 28.84
CA LEU A 42 8.52 -23.88 27.42
C LEU A 42 7.93 -25.17 26.85
N GLY A 43 8.04 -26.28 27.59
CA GLY A 43 7.43 -27.55 27.26
C GLY A 43 5.91 -27.44 27.12
N ALA A 44 5.24 -26.82 28.10
CA ALA A 44 3.79 -26.70 28.13
C ALA A 44 3.23 -25.67 27.14
N LEU A 45 3.87 -24.51 26.97
CA LEU A 45 3.34 -23.40 26.17
C LEU A 45 3.84 -23.37 24.72
N VAL A 46 4.96 -24.04 24.42
CA VAL A 46 5.56 -24.03 23.08
C VAL A 46 5.63 -25.44 22.50
N VAL A 47 6.29 -26.37 23.19
CA VAL A 47 6.53 -27.71 22.63
C VAL A 47 5.22 -28.50 22.51
N TYR A 48 4.39 -28.50 23.55
CA TYR A 48 3.13 -29.23 23.55
C TYR A 48 2.16 -28.75 22.46
N PRO A 49 1.85 -27.44 22.30
CA PRO A 49 0.96 -26.98 21.24
C PRO A 49 1.50 -27.27 19.83
N VAL A 50 2.84 -27.22 19.64
CA VAL A 50 3.46 -27.59 18.36
C VAL A 50 3.27 -29.07 18.08
N LEU A 51 3.59 -29.95 19.03
CA LEU A 51 3.40 -31.39 18.87
C LEU A 51 1.92 -31.76 18.69
N PHE A 52 1.04 -31.09 19.44
CA PHE A 52 -0.40 -31.23 19.29
C PHE A 52 -0.85 -30.82 17.88
N SER A 53 -0.37 -29.70 17.35
CA SER A 53 -0.69 -29.25 15.99
C SER A 53 -0.16 -30.22 14.93
N VAL A 54 1.06 -30.77 15.13
CA VAL A 54 1.61 -31.81 14.26
C VAL A 54 0.75 -33.07 14.30
N GLY A 55 0.24 -33.48 15.47
CA GLY A 55 -0.70 -34.60 15.56
C GLY A 55 -2.04 -34.28 14.90
N ARG A 56 -2.59 -33.09 15.18
CA ARG A 56 -3.89 -32.61 14.71
C ARG A 56 -3.98 -32.52 13.19
N SER A 57 -2.85 -32.27 12.50
CA SER A 57 -2.78 -32.21 11.04
C SER A 57 -3.00 -33.55 10.34
N PHE A 58 -2.94 -34.68 11.05
CA PHE A 58 -3.28 -36.01 10.50
C PHE A 58 -4.75 -36.41 10.71
N PHE A 59 -5.57 -35.52 11.28
CA PHE A 59 -6.99 -35.75 11.55
C PHE A 59 -7.87 -34.85 10.68
N ASP A 60 -9.13 -35.24 10.50
CA ASP A 60 -10.16 -34.50 9.75
C ASP A 60 -10.50 -33.12 10.38
N ALA A 61 -11.43 -32.39 9.76
CA ALA A 61 -11.85 -31.05 10.19
C ALA A 61 -12.30 -30.99 11.66
N SER A 62 -13.04 -32.00 12.13
CA SER A 62 -13.54 -32.13 13.52
C SER A 62 -12.53 -32.69 14.50
N GLY A 63 -11.53 -33.45 14.04
CA GLY A 63 -10.49 -34.06 14.88
C GLY A 63 -10.85 -35.45 15.37
N THR A 64 -11.88 -36.04 14.77
CA THR A 64 -12.47 -37.32 15.19
C THR A 64 -11.93 -38.48 14.37
N ARG A 65 -11.63 -38.26 13.08
CA ARG A 65 -11.16 -39.32 12.17
C ARG A 65 -9.71 -39.07 11.77
N PHE A 66 -8.88 -40.10 11.88
CA PHE A 66 -7.55 -40.08 11.30
C PHE A 66 -7.64 -40.16 9.77
N VAL A 67 -7.04 -39.20 9.08
CA VAL A 67 -7.04 -39.08 7.60
C VAL A 67 -5.64 -39.21 7.01
N GLY A 68 -4.63 -39.52 7.83
CA GLY A 68 -3.25 -39.66 7.37
C GLY A 68 -2.74 -38.39 6.68
N GLY A 69 -2.24 -38.53 5.46
CA GLY A 69 -1.63 -37.45 4.69
C GLY A 69 -2.60 -36.56 3.91
N ASP A 70 -3.92 -36.78 4.02
CA ASP A 70 -4.91 -36.13 3.14
C ASP A 70 -4.86 -34.60 3.22
N ASN A 71 -4.74 -34.02 4.42
CA ASN A 71 -4.62 -32.56 4.60
C ASN A 71 -3.38 -31.98 3.90
N TYR A 72 -2.28 -32.74 3.83
CA TYR A 72 -1.08 -32.32 3.11
C TYR A 72 -1.22 -32.42 1.60
N THR A 73 -2.08 -33.31 1.11
CA THR A 73 -2.41 -33.36 -0.31
C THR A 73 -3.38 -32.24 -0.68
N GLU A 74 -4.35 -31.97 0.19
CA GLU A 74 -5.39 -30.94 0.00
C GLU A 74 -4.79 -29.53 -0.09
N MET A 75 -3.80 -29.20 0.75
CA MET A 75 -3.15 -27.87 0.70
C MET A 75 -2.52 -27.54 -0.66
N PHE A 76 -2.12 -28.54 -1.45
CA PHE A 76 -1.56 -28.33 -2.79
C PHE A 76 -2.61 -28.42 -3.91
N ARG A 77 -3.85 -28.78 -3.58
CA ARG A 77 -5.00 -28.81 -4.51
C ARG A 77 -5.87 -27.57 -4.38
N ASP A 78 -5.99 -27.04 -3.16
CA ASP A 78 -6.78 -25.84 -2.88
C ASP A 78 -6.17 -24.59 -3.57
N PRO A 79 -6.89 -23.96 -4.53
CA PRO A 79 -6.42 -22.76 -5.20
C PRO A 79 -6.14 -21.59 -4.25
N ALA A 80 -6.92 -21.45 -3.17
CA ALA A 80 -6.73 -20.37 -2.20
C ALA A 80 -5.41 -20.55 -1.44
N THR A 81 -5.09 -21.79 -1.04
CA THR A 81 -3.80 -22.12 -0.42
C THR A 81 -2.62 -21.91 -1.38
N LEU A 82 -2.73 -22.32 -2.64
CA LEU A 82 -1.66 -22.08 -3.63
C LEU A 82 -1.40 -20.58 -3.85
N LYS A 83 -2.47 -19.77 -3.87
CA LYS A 83 -2.38 -18.31 -3.93
C LYS A 83 -1.70 -17.74 -2.69
N ALA A 84 -2.04 -18.25 -1.50
CA ALA A 84 -1.40 -17.87 -0.24
C ALA A 84 0.10 -18.22 -0.21
N VAL A 85 0.50 -19.38 -0.74
CA VAL A 85 1.92 -19.76 -0.90
C VAL A 85 2.65 -18.76 -1.80
N ARG A 86 2.08 -18.43 -2.97
CA ARG A 86 2.66 -17.45 -3.90
C ARG A 86 2.82 -16.08 -3.24
N ASN A 87 1.79 -15.62 -2.54
CA ASN A 87 1.82 -14.34 -1.85
C ASN A 87 2.85 -14.33 -0.72
N THR A 88 2.94 -15.39 0.08
CA THR A 88 4.00 -15.52 1.09
C THR A 88 5.40 -15.51 0.48
N ALA A 89 5.60 -16.14 -0.68
CA ALA A 89 6.88 -16.08 -1.38
C ALA A 89 7.24 -14.65 -1.83
N ILE A 90 6.26 -13.91 -2.37
CA ILE A 90 6.42 -12.48 -2.72
C ILE A 90 6.83 -11.69 -1.48
N TRP A 91 6.12 -11.87 -0.37
CA TRP A 91 6.42 -11.21 0.90
C TRP A 91 7.84 -11.49 1.39
N VAL A 92 8.24 -12.76 1.45
CA VAL A 92 9.56 -13.21 1.94
C VAL A 92 10.72 -12.64 1.10
N VAL A 93 10.52 -12.44 -0.19
CA VAL A 93 11.54 -11.87 -1.08
C VAL A 93 11.52 -10.35 -1.05
N VAL A 94 10.35 -9.74 -1.22
CA VAL A 94 10.21 -8.30 -1.46
C VAL A 94 10.41 -7.50 -0.17
N ALA A 95 9.67 -7.80 0.89
CA ALA A 95 9.67 -6.96 2.09
C ALA A 95 11.04 -6.92 2.81
N PRO A 96 11.71 -8.05 3.10
CA PRO A 96 13.04 -8.04 3.72
C PRO A 96 14.11 -7.36 2.85
N THR A 97 14.05 -7.53 1.52
CA THR A 97 15.00 -6.90 0.59
C THR A 97 14.83 -5.39 0.61
N LEU A 98 13.60 -4.90 0.47
CA LEU A 98 13.30 -3.48 0.51
C LEU A 98 13.65 -2.85 1.86
N LEU A 99 13.30 -3.50 2.98
CA LEU A 99 13.63 -3.00 4.32
C LEU A 99 15.13 -2.97 4.60
N THR A 100 15.86 -3.99 4.18
CA THR A 100 17.32 -4.02 4.41
C THR A 100 18.00 -2.94 3.56
N GLY A 101 17.58 -2.78 2.31
CA GLY A 101 18.08 -1.72 1.42
C GLY A 101 17.73 -0.32 1.91
N LEU A 102 16.45 -0.07 2.21
CA LEU A 102 15.97 1.21 2.73
C LEU A 102 16.60 1.53 4.09
N GLY A 103 16.70 0.55 4.98
CA GLY A 103 17.36 0.67 6.26
C GLY A 103 18.83 1.06 6.14
N LEU A 104 19.57 0.46 5.20
CA LEU A 104 20.96 0.82 4.91
C LEU A 104 21.08 2.26 4.38
N VAL A 105 20.24 2.63 3.40
CA VAL A 105 20.22 3.98 2.83
C VAL A 105 19.95 5.01 3.94
N LEU A 106 18.92 4.79 4.74
CA LEU A 106 18.57 5.70 5.84
C LEU A 106 19.63 5.72 6.94
N ALA A 107 20.26 4.59 7.26
CA ALA A 107 21.32 4.54 8.26
C ALA A 107 22.51 5.44 7.86
N VAL A 108 22.93 5.35 6.60
CA VAL A 108 24.03 6.18 6.05
C VAL A 108 23.63 7.65 5.97
N LEU A 109 22.39 7.96 5.56
CA LEU A 109 21.91 9.34 5.46
C LEU A 109 21.80 10.01 6.83
N VAL A 110 21.21 9.31 7.80
CA VAL A 110 20.97 9.84 9.15
C VAL A 110 22.29 10.10 9.89
N GLU A 111 23.35 9.34 9.62
CA GLU A 111 24.67 9.58 10.22
C GLU A 111 25.25 10.97 9.86
N LYS A 112 24.87 11.53 8.72
CA LYS A 112 25.32 12.86 8.27
C LYS A 112 24.49 14.02 8.84
N VAL A 113 23.41 13.74 9.57
CA VAL A 113 22.46 14.75 10.04
C VAL A 113 22.79 15.17 11.48
N ARG A 114 22.86 16.49 11.73
CA ARG A 114 23.16 17.06 13.07
C ARG A 114 22.19 16.61 14.18
N TRP A 115 20.93 16.37 13.81
CA TRP A 115 19.85 15.93 14.71
C TRP A 115 19.55 14.43 14.58
N ALA A 116 20.54 13.62 14.22
CA ALA A 116 20.40 12.19 13.94
C ALA A 116 19.57 11.45 15.01
N THR A 117 19.75 11.75 16.29
CA THR A 117 18.99 11.11 17.38
C THR A 117 17.49 11.34 17.26
N ALA A 118 17.05 12.56 16.97
CA ALA A 118 15.63 12.87 16.80
C ALA A 118 15.04 12.16 15.58
N PHE A 119 15.78 12.12 14.46
CA PHE A 119 15.37 11.37 13.26
C PHE A 119 15.26 9.87 13.52
N LYS A 120 16.20 9.29 14.27
CA LYS A 120 16.15 7.87 14.66
C LYS A 120 14.91 7.57 15.50
N LEU A 121 14.61 8.42 16.49
CA LEU A 121 13.43 8.27 17.33
C LEU A 121 12.13 8.37 16.53
N LEU A 122 12.03 9.35 15.62
CA LEU A 122 10.85 9.52 14.77
C LEU A 122 10.64 8.31 13.85
N LEU A 123 11.70 7.82 13.20
CA LEU A 123 11.63 6.66 12.30
C LEU A 123 11.39 5.35 13.06
N PHE A 124 11.74 5.27 14.34
CA PHE A 124 11.54 4.09 15.19
C PHE A 124 10.17 4.08 15.88
N MET A 125 9.56 5.25 16.10
CA MET A 125 8.24 5.41 16.73
C MET A 125 7.14 4.50 16.13
N PRO A 126 7.04 4.29 14.81
CA PRO A 126 6.05 3.40 14.21
C PRO A 126 6.01 1.99 14.81
N MET A 127 7.16 1.44 15.23
CA MET A 127 7.19 0.11 15.85
C MET A 127 6.54 0.03 17.23
N ALA A 128 6.36 1.17 17.90
CA ALA A 128 5.62 1.21 19.15
C ALA A 128 4.10 1.09 18.92
N VAL A 129 3.63 1.34 17.69
CA VAL A 129 2.22 1.19 17.30
C VAL A 129 1.91 -0.28 17.08
N SER A 130 0.79 -0.76 17.62
CA SER A 130 0.36 -2.14 17.38
C SER A 130 0.03 -2.37 15.90
N PHE A 131 0.27 -3.58 15.39
CA PHE A 131 -0.08 -3.90 14.01
C PHE A 131 -1.58 -3.75 13.74
N LEU A 132 -2.42 -3.95 14.78
CA LEU A 132 -3.84 -3.70 14.68
C LEU A 132 -4.16 -2.23 14.37
N ALA A 133 -3.63 -1.32 15.21
CA ALA A 133 -3.87 0.11 15.05
C ALA A 133 -3.24 0.63 13.75
N ALA A 134 -2.01 0.21 13.44
CA ALA A 134 -1.34 0.57 12.18
C ALA A 134 -2.16 0.08 10.97
N GLY A 135 -2.70 -1.14 11.02
CA GLY A 135 -3.56 -1.68 9.97
C GLY A 135 -4.81 -0.83 9.73
N ILE A 136 -5.47 -0.37 10.80
CA ILE A 136 -6.64 0.50 10.68
C ILE A 136 -6.26 1.86 10.08
N ILE A 137 -5.14 2.46 10.53
CA ILE A 137 -4.64 3.74 10.00
C ILE A 137 -4.40 3.62 8.49
N PHE A 138 -3.67 2.59 8.05
CA PHE A 138 -3.37 2.41 6.63
C PHE A 138 -4.60 2.04 5.80
N ARG A 139 -5.54 1.27 6.35
CA ARG A 139 -6.81 0.99 5.67
C ARG A 139 -7.59 2.27 5.38
N LEU A 140 -7.68 3.19 6.35
CA LEU A 140 -8.29 4.49 6.14
C LEU A 140 -7.48 5.35 5.18
N ALA A 141 -6.15 5.33 5.30
CA ALA A 141 -5.28 6.11 4.43
C ALA A 141 -5.39 5.69 2.95
N TYR A 142 -5.57 4.39 2.70
CA TYR A 142 -5.74 3.76 1.39
C TYR A 142 -7.21 3.67 0.93
N ASP A 143 -8.15 4.29 1.64
CA ASP A 143 -9.55 4.32 1.21
C ASP A 143 -9.64 4.94 -0.20
N GLU A 144 -10.48 4.35 -1.04
CA GLU A 144 -10.63 4.78 -2.44
C GLU A 144 -11.34 6.13 -2.51
N ASP A 145 -12.25 6.39 -1.57
CA ASP A 145 -12.98 7.64 -1.46
C ASP A 145 -12.02 8.78 -1.07
N PRO A 146 -11.77 9.78 -1.92
CA PRO A 146 -10.86 10.88 -1.61
C PRO A 146 -11.30 11.72 -0.40
N ASP A 147 -12.57 11.68 0.00
CA ASP A 147 -13.06 12.37 1.20
C ASP A 147 -12.67 11.67 2.50
N LYS A 148 -12.24 10.40 2.42
CA LYS A 148 -11.80 9.57 3.55
C LYS A 148 -10.32 9.22 3.47
N GLY A 149 -9.86 8.85 2.28
CA GLY A 149 -8.53 8.36 1.99
C GLY A 149 -7.54 9.48 1.74
N VAL A 150 -6.65 9.72 2.71
CA VAL A 150 -5.64 10.81 2.60
C VAL A 150 -4.72 10.67 1.39
N LEU A 151 -4.38 9.43 0.96
CA LEU A 151 -3.54 9.26 -0.23
C LEU A 151 -4.31 9.63 -1.50
N ASN A 152 -5.56 9.21 -1.63
CA ASN A 152 -6.38 9.59 -2.79
C ASN A 152 -6.75 11.06 -2.77
N ALA A 153 -7.04 11.65 -1.61
CA ALA A 153 -7.21 13.10 -1.47
C ALA A 153 -6.02 13.86 -2.08
N ALA A 154 -4.79 13.45 -1.74
CA ALA A 154 -3.58 14.07 -2.26
C ALA A 154 -3.41 13.84 -3.78
N VAL A 155 -3.56 12.59 -4.26
CA VAL A 155 -3.37 12.28 -5.69
C VAL A 155 -4.42 12.95 -6.57
N VAL A 156 -5.69 12.94 -6.15
CA VAL A 156 -6.78 13.61 -6.86
C VAL A 156 -6.57 15.12 -6.85
N SER A 157 -6.22 15.71 -5.72
CA SER A 157 -5.93 17.16 -5.65
C SER A 157 -4.79 17.58 -6.58
N VAL A 158 -3.71 16.78 -6.63
CA VAL A 158 -2.60 17.05 -7.54
C VAL A 158 -3.03 16.89 -8.99
N HIS A 159 -3.76 15.82 -9.31
CA HIS A 159 -4.27 15.57 -10.66
C HIS A 159 -5.14 16.75 -11.14
N ASP A 160 -6.13 17.12 -10.35
CA ASP A 160 -7.10 18.16 -10.68
C ASP A 160 -6.45 19.54 -10.78
N ALA A 161 -5.37 19.80 -10.03
CA ALA A 161 -4.59 21.02 -10.15
C ALA A 161 -3.91 21.18 -11.53
N PHE A 162 -3.63 20.09 -12.25
CA PHE A 162 -2.99 20.13 -13.57
C PHE A 162 -3.95 19.88 -14.73
N THR A 163 -4.99 19.05 -14.57
CA THR A 163 -5.91 18.69 -15.67
C THR A 163 -7.20 19.51 -15.68
N GLY A 164 -7.52 20.18 -14.57
CA GLY A 164 -8.84 20.75 -14.33
C GLY A 164 -9.91 19.69 -14.10
N THR A 165 -11.03 20.09 -13.51
CA THR A 165 -12.18 19.22 -13.20
C THR A 165 -13.34 19.59 -14.10
N SER A 166 -14.06 18.60 -14.64
CA SER A 166 -15.36 18.85 -15.27
C SER A 166 -16.37 19.22 -14.20
N SER A 167 -17.06 20.35 -14.38
CA SER A 167 -18.17 20.73 -13.50
C SER A 167 -19.46 19.93 -13.77
N TYR A 168 -19.54 19.18 -14.88
CA TYR A 168 -20.77 18.53 -15.33
C TYR A 168 -20.59 17.11 -15.91
N PRO A 169 -20.00 16.17 -15.15
CA PRO A 169 -19.73 14.80 -15.63
C PRO A 169 -20.99 14.00 -15.98
N THR A 170 -22.15 14.36 -15.40
CA THR A 170 -23.44 13.69 -15.61
C THR A 170 -24.31 14.38 -16.66
N ALA A 171 -23.89 15.54 -17.17
CA ALA A 171 -24.66 16.28 -18.17
C ALA A 171 -24.69 15.54 -19.51
N ARG A 172 -25.86 15.55 -20.16
CA ARG A 172 -26.09 14.96 -21.47
C ARG A 172 -27.14 15.71 -22.25
N ALA A 173 -27.02 15.75 -23.57
CA ALA A 173 -28.09 16.25 -24.42
C ALA A 173 -29.22 15.20 -24.53
N ARG A 174 -30.44 15.66 -24.78
CA ARG A 174 -31.57 14.78 -25.12
C ARG A 174 -31.55 14.50 -26.62
N ASP A 175 -31.89 13.27 -27.02
CA ASP A 175 -31.96 12.90 -28.43
C ASP A 175 -32.98 13.77 -29.18
N GLY A 176 -32.63 14.24 -30.37
CA GLY A 176 -33.49 15.07 -31.24
C GLY A 176 -33.60 16.54 -30.85
N GLN A 177 -32.90 17.02 -29.80
CA GLN A 177 -32.97 18.41 -29.32
C GLN A 177 -31.76 19.25 -29.79
N GLY A 178 -31.47 19.24 -31.09
CA GLY A 178 -30.51 20.17 -31.72
C GLY A 178 -29.02 19.96 -31.43
N LEU A 179 -28.67 19.00 -30.56
CA LEU A 179 -27.30 18.57 -30.26
C LEU A 179 -27.08 17.11 -30.67
N THR A 180 -25.94 16.85 -31.30
CA THR A 180 -25.48 15.50 -31.67
C THR A 180 -24.20 15.16 -30.90
N LYS A 181 -24.12 13.95 -30.38
CA LYS A 181 -22.94 13.47 -29.65
C LYS A 181 -21.90 12.95 -30.63
N GLY A 182 -20.69 13.50 -30.58
CA GLY A 182 -19.52 13.03 -31.32
C GLY A 182 -18.94 11.74 -30.73
N ALA A 183 -18.15 11.02 -31.53
CA ALA A 183 -17.44 9.81 -31.09
C ALA A 183 -16.40 10.10 -29.98
N ASP A 184 -15.90 11.33 -29.93
CA ASP A 184 -15.00 11.86 -28.89
C ASP A 184 -15.72 12.24 -27.59
N GLY A 185 -17.06 12.11 -27.53
CA GLY A 185 -17.87 12.49 -26.38
C GLY A 185 -18.25 13.98 -26.33
N SER A 186 -17.85 14.78 -27.33
CA SER A 186 -18.30 16.17 -27.47
C SER A 186 -19.77 16.24 -27.92
N TYR A 187 -20.44 17.38 -27.71
CA TYR A 187 -21.75 17.65 -28.32
C TYR A 187 -21.63 18.79 -29.32
N ARG A 188 -22.24 18.65 -30.49
CA ARG A 188 -22.20 19.66 -31.57
C ARG A 188 -23.61 19.98 -32.03
N THR A 189 -23.86 21.25 -32.36
CA THR A 189 -25.14 21.65 -32.95
C THR A 189 -25.41 20.95 -34.28
N THR A 190 -26.64 20.46 -34.46
CA THR A 190 -27.08 19.85 -35.72
C THR A 190 -27.26 20.91 -36.82
N ALA A 191 -27.73 22.09 -36.43
CA ALA A 191 -27.88 23.23 -37.32
C ALA A 191 -26.61 24.08 -37.37
N ALA A 192 -26.34 24.60 -38.56
CA ALA A 192 -25.37 25.65 -38.79
C ALA A 192 -25.85 26.96 -38.13
N ALA A 193 -24.91 27.67 -37.52
CA ALA A 193 -25.09 29.00 -36.94
C ALA A 193 -24.20 30.01 -37.67
N SER A 194 -24.69 31.24 -37.80
CA SER A 194 -23.94 32.35 -38.41
C SER A 194 -23.96 33.55 -37.45
N PRO A 195 -23.00 34.48 -37.54
CA PRO A 195 -23.07 35.74 -36.80
C PRO A 195 -24.44 36.41 -36.98
N GLY A 196 -24.99 37.00 -35.92
CA GLY A 196 -26.37 37.51 -35.86
C GLY A 196 -27.42 36.50 -35.36
N HIS A 197 -27.06 35.24 -35.10
CA HIS A 197 -27.97 34.24 -34.54
C HIS A 197 -27.73 33.97 -33.05
N THR A 198 -28.79 33.58 -32.35
CA THR A 198 -28.73 33.06 -30.98
C THR A 198 -28.87 31.54 -31.01
N VAL A 199 -28.07 30.83 -30.21
CA VAL A 199 -28.07 29.36 -30.14
C VAL A 199 -28.22 28.90 -28.69
N ASP A 200 -29.33 28.27 -28.36
CA ASP A 200 -29.57 27.74 -27.02
C ASP A 200 -29.25 26.24 -26.97
N LEU A 201 -28.50 25.83 -25.94
CA LEU A 201 -27.95 24.49 -25.78
C LEU A 201 -28.47 23.87 -24.49
N GLY A 202 -29.53 23.06 -24.61
CA GLY A 202 -30.16 22.37 -23.48
C GLY A 202 -29.46 21.06 -23.12
N LEU A 203 -29.12 20.90 -21.84
CA LEU A 203 -28.57 19.68 -21.25
C LEU A 203 -29.46 19.19 -20.12
N VAL A 204 -29.42 17.89 -19.85
CA VAL A 204 -30.13 17.22 -18.75
C VAL A 204 -29.16 16.35 -17.94
N GLY A 205 -29.61 15.83 -16.80
CA GLY A 205 -28.83 14.87 -16.01
C GLY A 205 -27.92 15.47 -14.93
N VAL A 206 -27.87 16.80 -14.83
CA VAL A 206 -27.22 17.51 -13.72
C VAL A 206 -28.21 17.62 -12.56
N LEU A 207 -27.82 17.19 -11.36
CA LEU A 207 -28.66 17.36 -10.17
C LEU A 207 -28.54 18.81 -9.66
N PRO A 208 -29.60 19.39 -9.07
CA PRO A 208 -29.54 20.75 -8.54
C PRO A 208 -28.44 20.99 -7.50
N LYS A 209 -28.01 19.95 -6.78
CA LYS A 209 -26.91 20.01 -5.81
C LYS A 209 -25.51 20.05 -6.45
N ASP A 210 -25.40 19.65 -7.72
CA ASP A 210 -24.15 19.60 -8.48
C ASP A 210 -23.95 20.91 -9.28
N LEU A 211 -24.93 21.82 -9.25
CA LEU A 211 -24.79 23.15 -9.85
C LEU A 211 -23.84 24.02 -9.01
N PRO A 212 -22.89 24.74 -9.64
CA PRO A 212 -22.04 25.69 -8.93
C PRO A 212 -22.86 26.73 -8.15
N GLN A 213 -22.40 27.13 -6.96
CA GLN A 213 -23.14 28.04 -6.07
C GLN A 213 -23.47 29.41 -6.71
N GLY A 214 -22.74 29.81 -7.76
CA GLY A 214 -22.98 31.04 -8.52
C GLY A 214 -23.95 30.91 -9.69
N ALA A 215 -24.53 29.74 -9.95
CA ALA A 215 -25.43 29.51 -11.07
C ALA A 215 -26.70 30.38 -10.98
N ARG A 216 -27.08 31.03 -12.09
CA ARG A 216 -28.24 31.92 -12.20
C ARG A 216 -29.23 31.39 -13.24
N ALA A 217 -30.44 31.94 -13.23
CA ALA A 217 -31.46 31.59 -14.22
C ALA A 217 -30.99 31.92 -15.65
N ALA A 218 -31.22 30.99 -16.58
CA ALA A 218 -30.84 31.11 -17.99
C ALA A 218 -31.74 32.06 -18.79
N TYR A 219 -33.02 32.12 -18.41
CA TYR A 219 -34.07 32.84 -19.16
C TYR A 219 -33.75 34.30 -19.53
N PRO A 220 -33.23 35.16 -18.61
CA PRO A 220 -32.90 36.54 -18.96
C PRO A 220 -31.80 36.67 -20.00
N ALA A 221 -30.86 35.72 -20.02
CA ALA A 221 -29.78 35.70 -21.00
C ALA A 221 -30.24 35.16 -22.36
N ALA A 222 -31.09 34.13 -22.36
CA ALA A 222 -31.65 33.55 -23.58
C ALA A 222 -32.55 34.54 -24.35
N ALA A 223 -33.19 35.48 -23.65
CA ALA A 223 -33.99 36.53 -24.26
C ALA A 223 -33.16 37.59 -25.04
N ARG A 224 -31.83 37.60 -24.91
CA ARG A 224 -30.96 38.56 -25.59
C ARG A 224 -30.74 38.15 -27.05
N LYS A 225 -30.97 39.08 -27.97
CA LYS A 225 -30.63 38.88 -29.40
C LYS A 225 -29.15 39.10 -29.65
N ALA A 226 -28.59 38.36 -30.60
CA ALA A 226 -27.24 38.56 -31.10
C ALA A 226 -27.15 39.85 -31.94
N ALA A 227 -26.09 40.62 -31.76
CA ALA A 227 -25.67 41.64 -32.72
C ALA A 227 -25.21 40.99 -34.04
N SER A 228 -25.20 41.78 -35.12
CA SER A 228 -24.90 41.30 -36.49
C SER A 228 -23.51 40.66 -36.66
N ASP A 229 -22.58 41.01 -35.78
CA ASP A 229 -21.16 40.62 -35.78
C ASP A 229 -20.80 39.59 -34.69
N GLU A 230 -21.78 39.14 -33.90
CA GLU A 230 -21.55 38.16 -32.84
C GLU A 230 -22.39 36.90 -33.00
N LEU A 231 -21.89 35.78 -32.48
CA LEU A 231 -22.67 34.58 -32.23
C LEU A 231 -22.79 34.42 -30.71
N ARG A 232 -24.01 34.24 -30.20
CA ARG A 232 -24.22 34.05 -28.76
C ARG A 232 -25.27 33.02 -28.45
N GLY A 233 -25.40 32.69 -27.18
CA GLY A 233 -26.32 31.66 -26.75
C GLY A 233 -26.27 31.44 -25.26
N VAL A 234 -27.02 30.45 -24.81
CA VAL A 234 -27.02 29.99 -23.43
C VAL A 234 -26.91 28.47 -23.38
N VAL A 235 -26.04 27.97 -22.50
CA VAL A 235 -26.04 26.57 -22.11
C VAL A 235 -26.84 26.46 -20.81
N TYR A 236 -27.89 25.63 -20.81
CA TYR A 236 -28.85 25.59 -19.70
C TYR A 236 -29.26 24.16 -19.35
N LEU A 237 -29.75 24.00 -18.12
CA LEU A 237 -30.36 22.78 -17.64
C LEU A 237 -31.83 22.73 -18.10
N ASP A 238 -32.13 21.91 -19.11
CA ASP A 238 -33.47 21.67 -19.68
C ASP A 238 -34.31 20.80 -18.73
N PHE A 239 -34.54 21.34 -17.53
CA PHE A 239 -35.30 20.73 -16.45
C PHE A 239 -35.99 21.78 -15.59
N THR A 240 -37.32 21.78 -15.64
CA THR A 240 -38.17 22.56 -14.74
C THR A 240 -38.64 21.71 -13.56
N ARG A 241 -38.34 22.15 -12.33
CA ARG A 241 -38.70 21.44 -11.10
C ARG A 241 -40.23 21.39 -10.94
N GLY A 242 -40.79 20.19 -10.81
CA GLY A 242 -42.24 19.98 -10.70
C GLY A 242 -42.96 19.85 -12.05
N GLY A 243 -42.23 19.86 -13.17
CA GLY A 243 -42.80 19.73 -14.51
C GLY A 243 -43.29 21.05 -15.10
N GLY A 244 -43.87 21.00 -16.30
CA GLY A 244 -44.48 22.17 -16.97
C GLY A 244 -43.56 22.97 -17.91
N GLY A 245 -42.28 22.60 -18.03
CA GLY A 245 -41.36 23.20 -19.00
C GLY A 245 -41.53 22.64 -20.43
N GLN A 246 -41.12 23.43 -21.43
CA GLN A 246 -41.09 23.02 -22.84
C GLN A 246 -39.69 22.54 -23.22
N GLN A 247 -39.60 21.30 -23.70
CA GLN A 247 -38.32 20.72 -24.11
C GLN A 247 -37.64 21.55 -25.20
N GLY A 248 -36.37 21.86 -25.01
CA GLY A 248 -35.57 22.59 -26.00
C GLY A 248 -35.86 24.09 -26.08
N LYS A 249 -36.60 24.63 -25.10
CA LYS A 249 -36.78 26.07 -24.94
C LYS A 249 -36.41 26.48 -23.52
N VAL A 250 -35.71 27.60 -23.39
CA VAL A 250 -35.31 28.11 -22.09
C VAL A 250 -36.52 28.65 -21.33
N ASP A 251 -36.86 28.01 -20.21
CA ASP A 251 -37.95 28.40 -19.33
C ASP A 251 -37.47 29.26 -18.13
N ARG A 252 -38.39 30.01 -17.52
CA ARG A 252 -38.07 30.96 -16.43
C ARG A 252 -37.43 30.31 -15.19
N GLN A 253 -37.69 29.03 -14.98
CA GLN A 253 -37.21 28.28 -13.81
C GLN A 253 -35.92 27.51 -14.10
N GLU A 254 -35.42 27.55 -15.34
CA GLU A 254 -34.24 26.79 -15.73
C GLU A 254 -32.96 27.54 -15.41
N SER A 255 -31.99 26.80 -14.88
CA SER A 255 -30.68 27.31 -14.50
C SER A 255 -29.74 27.28 -15.70
N GLY A 256 -28.95 28.35 -15.86
CA GLY A 256 -27.79 28.34 -16.73
C GLY A 256 -26.70 27.42 -16.18
N LEU A 257 -25.89 26.87 -17.08
CA LEU A 257 -24.75 26.03 -16.74
C LEU A 257 -23.46 26.86 -16.88
N PRO A 258 -22.96 27.50 -15.79
CA PRO A 258 -21.75 28.30 -15.82
C PRO A 258 -20.48 27.47 -15.99
N GLU A 259 -19.38 28.12 -16.39
CA GLU A 259 -18.03 27.53 -16.49
C GLU A 259 -17.89 26.40 -17.54
N MET A 260 -18.89 26.22 -18.40
CA MET A 260 -18.78 25.29 -19.53
C MET A 260 -17.97 25.92 -20.65
N LYS A 261 -16.98 25.18 -21.16
CA LYS A 261 -16.25 25.58 -22.37
C LYS A 261 -17.18 25.46 -23.59
N VAL A 262 -17.16 26.45 -24.47
CA VAL A 262 -17.95 26.47 -25.71
C VAL A 262 -17.03 26.86 -26.85
N GLU A 263 -17.10 26.12 -27.95
CA GLU A 263 -16.24 26.30 -29.12
C GLU A 263 -17.07 26.59 -30.37
N ALA A 264 -16.67 27.60 -31.14
CA ALA A 264 -17.17 27.80 -32.50
C ALA A 264 -16.25 27.00 -33.44
N VAL A 265 -16.86 26.15 -34.27
CA VAL A 265 -16.14 25.23 -35.16
C VAL A 265 -16.54 25.50 -36.61
N ARG A 266 -15.55 25.62 -37.50
CA ARG A 266 -15.72 25.75 -38.95
C ARG A 266 -14.81 24.72 -39.61
N ASP A 267 -15.34 23.99 -40.59
CA ASP A 267 -14.59 22.95 -41.33
C ASP A 267 -13.89 21.89 -40.45
N GLY A 268 -14.42 21.68 -39.24
CA GLY A 268 -13.85 20.73 -38.26
C GLY A 268 -12.81 21.33 -37.31
N GLU A 269 -12.36 22.57 -37.55
CA GLU A 269 -11.40 23.27 -36.72
C GLU A 269 -12.06 24.27 -35.77
N THR A 270 -11.53 24.39 -34.55
CA THR A 270 -11.97 25.38 -33.58
C THR A 270 -11.46 26.75 -33.97
N VAL A 271 -12.35 27.65 -34.36
CA VAL A 271 -12.02 29.03 -34.74
C VAL A 271 -12.03 30.00 -33.54
N ALA A 272 -12.83 29.70 -32.52
CA ALA A 272 -12.94 30.51 -31.31
C ALA A 272 -13.40 29.62 -30.14
N SER A 273 -12.99 29.98 -28.93
CA SER A 273 -13.40 29.31 -27.70
C SER A 273 -13.73 30.35 -26.63
N THR A 274 -14.73 30.06 -25.82
CA THR A 274 -15.15 30.87 -24.68
C THR A 274 -15.67 29.98 -23.56
N THR A 275 -16.03 30.57 -22.43
CA THR A 275 -16.61 29.88 -21.28
C THR A 275 -17.93 30.55 -20.89
N THR A 276 -18.92 29.75 -20.49
CA THR A 276 -20.22 30.28 -20.08
C THR A 276 -20.14 31.08 -18.78
N ALA A 277 -20.90 32.17 -18.69
CA ALA A 277 -21.05 32.98 -17.50
C ALA A 277 -21.99 32.34 -16.46
N ALA A 278 -22.16 32.98 -15.31
CA ALA A 278 -23.05 32.56 -14.21
C ALA A 278 -24.48 32.15 -14.65
N ASP A 279 -25.01 32.81 -15.69
CA ASP A 279 -26.34 32.56 -16.26
C ASP A 279 -26.32 31.58 -17.46
N GLY A 280 -25.19 30.89 -17.67
CA GLY A 280 -24.99 29.97 -18.80
C GLY A 280 -24.70 30.66 -20.13
N SER A 281 -24.65 31.99 -20.18
CA SER A 281 -24.48 32.71 -21.44
C SER A 281 -23.06 32.64 -21.98
N PHE A 282 -22.94 32.53 -23.30
CA PHE A 282 -21.67 32.61 -24.03
C PHE A 282 -21.79 33.54 -25.22
N ARG A 283 -20.66 34.10 -25.66
CA ARG A 283 -20.57 34.91 -26.87
C ARG A 283 -19.22 34.75 -27.56
N PHE A 284 -19.26 34.81 -28.89
CA PHE A 284 -18.11 34.90 -29.77
C PHE A 284 -18.24 36.20 -30.56
N GLN A 285 -17.23 37.06 -30.46
CA GLN A 285 -17.13 38.33 -31.20
C GLN A 285 -16.15 38.17 -32.36
N ASP A 286 -16.24 39.07 -33.35
CA ASP A 286 -15.31 39.14 -34.49
C ASP A 286 -15.26 37.86 -35.34
N LEU A 287 -16.36 37.10 -35.37
CA LEU A 287 -16.49 35.94 -36.24
C LEU A 287 -16.67 36.40 -37.68
N GLY A 288 -15.78 35.97 -38.57
CA GLY A 288 -15.92 36.22 -40.01
C GLY A 288 -17.24 35.68 -40.57
N SER A 289 -17.74 36.29 -41.64
CA SER A 289 -18.95 35.78 -42.31
C SER A 289 -18.83 34.30 -42.68
N GLY A 290 -19.93 33.56 -42.59
CA GLY A 290 -19.99 32.14 -42.93
C GLY A 290 -20.70 31.30 -41.87
N SER A 291 -20.69 29.99 -42.10
CA SER A 291 -21.35 29.00 -41.25
C SER A 291 -20.39 28.45 -40.19
N TYR A 292 -20.91 28.28 -39.00
CA TYR A 292 -20.24 27.69 -37.84
C TYR A 292 -21.15 26.65 -37.22
N SER A 293 -20.57 25.76 -36.44
CA SER A 293 -21.31 24.93 -35.48
C SER A 293 -20.80 25.23 -34.09
N VAL A 294 -21.68 25.18 -33.09
CA VAL A 294 -21.27 25.32 -31.70
C VAL A 294 -20.99 23.94 -31.12
N ARG A 295 -19.83 23.77 -30.50
CA ARG A 295 -19.37 22.52 -29.88
C ARG A 295 -19.16 22.72 -28.38
N LEU A 296 -19.71 21.80 -27.59
CA LEU A 296 -19.37 21.58 -26.20
C LEU A 296 -18.32 20.45 -26.15
N PRO A 297 -17.04 20.75 -25.88
CA PRO A 297 -15.98 19.75 -25.88
C PRO A 297 -16.18 18.70 -24.77
N ALA A 298 -15.62 17.51 -25.00
CA ALA A 298 -15.75 16.37 -24.09
C ALA A 298 -15.22 16.65 -22.67
N SER A 299 -14.27 17.58 -22.51
CA SER A 299 -13.74 18.02 -21.22
C SER A 299 -14.81 18.56 -20.27
N ASN A 300 -15.92 19.08 -20.81
CA ASN A 300 -17.05 19.53 -19.99
C ASN A 300 -17.79 18.38 -19.31
N PHE A 301 -17.60 17.14 -19.76
CA PHE A 301 -18.36 15.95 -19.33
C PHE A 301 -17.47 14.83 -18.80
N ALA A 302 -16.17 15.07 -18.65
CA ALA A 302 -15.24 14.05 -18.18
C ALA A 302 -15.59 13.64 -16.74
N PRO A 303 -15.70 12.35 -16.41
CA PRO A 303 -15.91 11.94 -15.03
C PRO A 303 -14.76 12.43 -14.15
N PRO A 304 -15.03 12.80 -12.87
CA PRO A 304 -13.97 13.19 -11.96
C PRO A 304 -13.00 12.03 -11.78
N TYR A 305 -11.71 12.36 -11.64
CA TYR A 305 -10.71 11.35 -11.36
C TYR A 305 -10.92 10.82 -9.93
N GLN A 306 -11.24 9.54 -9.80
CA GLN A 306 -11.60 8.91 -8.52
C GLN A 306 -10.38 8.44 -7.71
N GLY A 307 -9.17 8.81 -8.13
CA GLY A 307 -7.95 8.39 -7.46
C GLY A 307 -7.47 7.00 -7.88
N VAL A 308 -6.65 6.40 -7.03
CA VAL A 308 -6.04 5.09 -7.23
C VAL A 308 -6.75 4.06 -6.36
N SER A 309 -7.07 2.90 -6.94
CA SER A 309 -7.60 1.74 -6.19
C SER A 309 -6.47 1.02 -5.44
N TRP A 310 -5.98 1.62 -4.35
CA TRP A 310 -4.87 1.10 -3.54
C TRP A 310 -5.18 -0.28 -2.95
N LEU A 311 -6.43 -0.49 -2.55
CA LEU A 311 -6.92 -1.74 -1.99
C LEU A 311 -7.63 -2.61 -3.04
N GLY A 312 -7.43 -2.32 -4.32
CA GLY A 312 -7.88 -3.19 -5.41
C GLY A 312 -7.00 -4.45 -5.54
N PRO A 313 -7.46 -5.48 -6.29
CA PRO A 313 -6.76 -6.77 -6.43
C PRO A 313 -5.29 -6.66 -6.84
N ALA A 314 -4.94 -5.66 -7.65
CA ALA A 314 -3.58 -5.46 -8.17
C ALA A 314 -2.64 -4.80 -7.15
N LEU A 315 -3.15 -3.90 -6.30
CA LEU A 315 -2.34 -3.05 -5.43
C LEU A 315 -2.43 -3.42 -3.95
N VAL A 316 -3.39 -4.25 -3.56
CA VAL A 316 -3.61 -4.62 -2.15
C VAL A 316 -2.34 -5.22 -1.51
N THR A 317 -1.65 -6.15 -2.17
CA THR A 317 -0.42 -6.73 -1.61
C THR A 317 0.72 -5.70 -1.51
N PRO A 318 1.06 -4.94 -2.57
CA PRO A 318 2.01 -3.82 -2.45
C PRO A 318 1.66 -2.79 -1.38
N ALA A 319 0.39 -2.41 -1.24
CA ALA A 319 -0.07 -1.43 -0.25
C ALA A 319 0.17 -1.92 1.18
N ILE A 320 -0.15 -3.18 1.47
CA ILE A 320 0.10 -3.80 2.79
C ILE A 320 1.60 -3.94 3.06
N ILE A 321 2.40 -4.27 2.03
CA ILE A 321 3.87 -4.25 2.15
C ILE A 321 4.34 -2.84 2.50
N GLY A 322 3.81 -1.80 1.86
CA GLY A 322 4.11 -0.40 2.17
C GLY A 322 3.87 -0.03 3.64
N ALA A 323 2.74 -0.46 4.20
CA ALA A 323 2.46 -0.32 5.63
C ALA A 323 3.48 -1.07 6.49
N TYR A 324 3.85 -2.29 6.12
CA TYR A 324 4.88 -3.06 6.82
C TYR A 324 6.27 -2.39 6.75
N LEU A 325 6.63 -1.81 5.60
CA LEU A 325 7.85 -1.04 5.43
C LEU A 325 7.87 0.13 6.41
N TRP A 326 6.79 0.91 6.49
CA TRP A 326 6.70 2.06 7.41
C TRP A 326 6.95 1.65 8.87
N ILE A 327 6.37 0.52 9.30
CA ILE A 327 6.55 0.02 10.67
C ILE A 327 8.01 -0.40 10.92
N TRP A 328 8.60 -1.21 10.02
CA TRP A 328 9.88 -1.87 10.29
C TRP A 328 11.13 -1.11 9.81
N THR A 329 10.95 -0.01 9.07
CA THR A 329 12.07 0.77 8.53
C THR A 329 12.99 1.29 9.64
N GLY A 330 12.42 1.82 10.74
CA GLY A 330 13.20 2.31 11.87
C GLY A 330 14.07 1.24 12.52
N PHE A 331 13.55 0.03 12.67
CA PHE A 331 14.31 -1.11 13.19
C PHE A 331 15.51 -1.46 12.32
N ALA A 332 15.28 -1.64 11.01
CA ALA A 332 16.34 -2.00 10.08
C ALA A 332 17.42 -0.91 10.06
N MET A 333 17.01 0.36 9.99
CA MET A 333 17.93 1.50 10.02
C MET A 333 18.76 1.56 11.31
N VAL A 334 18.14 1.41 12.49
CA VAL A 334 18.86 1.49 13.77
C VAL A 334 19.86 0.35 13.93
N LEU A 335 19.46 -0.89 13.58
CA LEU A 335 20.33 -2.06 13.72
C LEU A 335 21.50 -2.02 12.73
N ILE A 336 21.25 -1.61 11.48
CA ILE A 336 22.30 -1.42 10.48
C ILE A 336 23.22 -0.26 10.87
N GLY A 337 22.66 0.84 11.37
CA GLY A 337 23.41 2.00 11.86
C GLY A 337 24.32 1.67 13.04
N ALA A 338 23.90 0.78 13.94
CA ALA A 338 24.77 0.27 15.01
C ALA A 338 25.95 -0.54 14.45
N GLY A 339 25.72 -1.34 13.40
CA GLY A 339 26.78 -2.01 12.67
C GLY A 339 27.74 -1.05 11.97
N LEU A 340 27.22 0.02 11.37
CA LEU A 340 28.00 1.04 10.66
C LEU A 340 28.92 1.80 11.63
N ALA A 341 28.42 2.13 12.83
CA ALA A 341 29.20 2.77 13.87
C ALA A 341 30.33 1.89 14.44
N ALA A 342 30.23 0.56 14.28
CA ALA A 342 31.26 -0.39 14.72
C ALA A 342 32.38 -0.60 13.69
N LEU A 343 32.29 -0.02 12.49
CA LEU A 343 33.31 -0.16 11.46
C LEU A 343 34.60 0.60 11.82
N PRO A 344 35.78 0.03 11.53
CA PRO A 344 37.05 0.73 11.74
C PRO A 344 37.16 1.93 10.81
N ARG A 345 37.22 3.14 11.39
CA ARG A 345 37.30 4.41 10.64
C ARG A 345 38.58 4.49 9.80
N ASP A 346 39.67 3.95 10.33
CA ASP A 346 40.99 3.91 9.68
C ASP A 346 40.94 3.22 8.30
N ALA A 347 40.11 2.18 8.13
CA ALA A 347 39.94 1.51 6.84
C ALA A 347 39.22 2.39 5.81
N LEU A 348 38.28 3.24 6.25
CA LEU A 348 37.57 4.19 5.39
C LEU A 348 38.47 5.38 5.04
N GLU A 349 39.29 5.84 5.98
CA GLU A 349 40.25 6.91 5.77
C GLU A 349 41.38 6.47 4.83
N ALA A 350 41.95 5.27 5.04
CA ALA A 350 42.95 4.69 4.14
C ALA A 350 42.44 4.60 2.70
N ALA A 351 41.19 4.15 2.50
CA ALA A 351 40.59 4.10 1.17
C ALA A 351 40.44 5.48 0.51
N ARG A 352 40.15 6.53 1.29
CA ARG A 352 40.13 7.92 0.79
C ARG A 352 41.52 8.42 0.43
N MET A 353 42.54 8.03 1.20
CA MET A 353 43.95 8.33 0.89
C MET A 353 44.41 7.63 -0.40
N ASP A 354 43.89 6.43 -0.67
CA ASP A 354 44.12 5.67 -1.91
C ASP A 354 43.32 6.20 -3.12
N GLY A 355 42.58 7.31 -2.96
CA GLY A 355 41.82 7.96 -4.03
C GLY A 355 40.47 7.31 -4.36
N ALA A 356 39.95 6.43 -3.50
CA ALA A 356 38.64 5.82 -3.71
C ALA A 356 37.51 6.84 -3.51
N ASN A 357 36.53 6.84 -4.43
CA ASN A 357 35.34 7.67 -4.29
C ASN A 357 34.31 7.04 -3.33
N GLU A 358 33.36 7.85 -2.84
CA GLU A 358 32.37 7.41 -1.84
C GLU A 358 31.51 6.23 -2.31
N TRP A 359 31.22 6.10 -3.60
CA TRP A 359 30.50 4.94 -4.14
C TRP A 359 31.34 3.66 -4.13
N GLN A 360 32.64 3.77 -4.44
CA GLN A 360 33.59 2.67 -4.35
C GLN A 360 33.78 2.23 -2.90
N ILE A 361 33.96 3.18 -1.97
CA ILE A 361 34.06 2.91 -0.54
C ILE A 361 32.80 2.20 -0.04
N PHE A 362 31.62 2.74 -0.36
CA PHE A 362 30.34 2.14 0.03
C PHE A 362 30.20 0.70 -0.47
N ARG A 363 30.35 0.47 -1.78
CA ARG A 363 30.08 -0.84 -2.39
C ARG A 363 31.16 -1.88 -2.09
N ARG A 364 32.43 -1.48 -2.03
CA ARG A 364 33.57 -2.41 -1.90
C ARG A 364 34.11 -2.56 -0.48
N ILE A 365 33.84 -1.62 0.43
CA ILE A 365 34.35 -1.66 1.80
C ILE A 365 33.19 -1.70 2.79
N THR A 366 32.31 -0.70 2.79
CA THR A 366 31.22 -0.57 3.78
C THR A 366 30.25 -1.74 3.71
N VAL A 367 29.69 -2.06 2.54
CA VAL A 367 28.71 -3.15 2.38
C VAL A 367 29.31 -4.53 2.73
N PRO A 368 30.52 -4.91 2.25
CA PRO A 368 31.13 -6.17 2.65
C PRO A 368 31.44 -6.28 4.15
N LEU A 369 31.92 -5.20 4.78
CA LEU A 369 32.15 -5.19 6.23
C LEU A 369 30.84 -5.25 7.02
N LEU A 370 29.76 -4.67 6.50
CA LEU A 370 28.42 -4.74 7.09
C LEU A 370 27.64 -6.01 6.74
N ALA A 371 28.11 -6.84 5.80
CA ALA A 371 27.41 -8.04 5.37
C ALA A 371 26.93 -8.94 6.54
N PRO A 372 27.70 -9.13 7.64
CA PRO A 372 27.23 -9.83 8.82
C PRO A 372 25.95 -9.24 9.43
N VAL A 373 25.90 -7.91 9.59
CA VAL A 373 24.79 -7.19 10.20
C VAL A 373 23.59 -7.17 9.24
N LEU A 374 23.83 -6.87 7.96
CA LEU A 374 22.79 -6.90 6.91
C LEU A 374 22.12 -8.27 6.82
N THR A 375 22.91 -9.33 6.89
CA THR A 375 22.41 -10.71 6.86
C THR A 375 21.56 -11.03 8.09
N VAL A 376 21.97 -10.62 9.29
CA VAL A 376 21.18 -10.84 10.50
C VAL A 376 19.86 -10.08 10.44
N VAL A 377 19.87 -8.82 9.99
CA VAL A 377 18.67 -8.00 9.79
C VAL A 377 17.74 -8.67 8.79
N PHE A 378 18.26 -9.03 7.61
CA PHE A 378 17.49 -9.68 6.55
C PHE A 378 16.81 -10.97 7.04
N VAL A 379 17.54 -11.86 7.68
CA VAL A 379 17.00 -13.13 8.18
C VAL A 379 15.97 -12.92 9.29
N THR A 380 16.21 -11.94 10.17
CA THR A 380 15.23 -11.56 11.20
C THR A 380 13.94 -11.07 10.57
N LEU A 381 14.03 -10.23 9.53
CA LEU A 381 12.88 -9.74 8.79
C LEU A 381 12.14 -10.85 8.04
N VAL A 382 12.86 -11.81 7.44
CA VAL A 382 12.26 -13.00 6.83
C VAL A 382 11.41 -13.76 7.85
N ILE A 383 11.95 -14.01 9.06
CA ILE A 383 11.22 -14.71 10.13
C ILE A 383 9.94 -13.96 10.52
N ASN A 384 9.98 -12.62 10.59
CA ASN A 384 8.82 -11.80 10.93
C ASN A 384 7.77 -11.79 9.82
N VAL A 385 8.20 -11.64 8.57
CA VAL A 385 7.32 -11.62 7.39
C VAL A 385 6.60 -12.95 7.19
N MET A 386 7.27 -14.07 7.45
CA MET A 386 6.67 -15.40 7.37
C MET A 386 5.46 -15.60 8.29
N LYS A 387 5.35 -14.80 9.35
CA LYS A 387 4.25 -14.83 10.32
C LYS A 387 3.32 -13.63 10.19
N VAL A 388 3.47 -12.82 9.13
CA VAL A 388 2.61 -11.65 8.93
C VAL A 388 1.17 -12.13 8.76
N PHE A 389 0.30 -11.65 9.65
CA PHE A 389 -1.11 -12.02 9.66
C PHE A 389 -1.95 -10.77 9.85
N ASP A 390 -1.65 -10.01 10.90
CA ASP A 390 -2.48 -8.88 11.36
C ASP A 390 -2.73 -7.87 10.23
N LEU A 391 -1.66 -7.33 9.63
CA LEU A 391 -1.78 -6.31 8.58
C LEU A 391 -2.56 -6.82 7.37
N VAL A 392 -2.34 -8.08 6.97
CA VAL A 392 -3.02 -8.70 5.82
C VAL A 392 -4.51 -8.88 6.10
N TYR A 393 -4.86 -9.27 7.32
CA TYR A 393 -6.25 -9.48 7.72
C TYR A 393 -7.01 -8.15 7.92
N ILE A 394 -6.34 -7.10 8.37
CA ILE A 394 -7.00 -5.84 8.73
C ILE A 394 -7.13 -4.89 7.53
N ILE A 395 -6.06 -4.73 6.76
CA ILE A 395 -5.99 -3.73 5.69
C ILE A 395 -6.79 -4.19 4.48
N ALA A 396 -6.68 -5.46 4.09
CA ALA A 396 -7.38 -5.97 2.91
C ALA A 396 -8.90 -5.95 3.13
N PRO A 397 -9.67 -5.33 2.22
CA PRO A 397 -11.12 -5.45 2.23
C PRO A 397 -11.58 -6.88 1.90
N GLY A 398 -12.73 -7.28 2.43
CA GLY A 398 -13.33 -8.61 2.20
C GLY A 398 -13.33 -9.08 0.75
N PRO A 399 -13.78 -8.26 -0.23
CA PRO A 399 -13.81 -8.65 -1.65
C PRO A 399 -12.46 -9.00 -2.27
N VAL A 400 -11.35 -8.48 -1.73
CA VAL A 400 -9.98 -8.70 -2.22
C VAL A 400 -9.11 -9.45 -1.22
N GLN A 401 -9.71 -9.97 -0.14
CA GLN A 401 -8.98 -10.62 0.95
C GLN A 401 -8.15 -11.79 0.42
N GLU A 402 -8.72 -12.59 -0.48
CA GLU A 402 -8.02 -13.72 -1.10
C GLU A 402 -6.84 -13.27 -1.98
N ASP A 403 -6.87 -12.06 -2.55
CA ASP A 403 -5.75 -11.51 -3.32
C ASP A 403 -4.56 -11.18 -2.42
N ALA A 404 -4.81 -10.73 -1.20
CA ALA A 404 -3.78 -10.37 -0.22
C ALA A 404 -3.32 -11.52 0.68
N THR A 405 -4.12 -12.58 0.78
CA THR A 405 -3.95 -13.64 1.78
C THR A 405 -2.57 -14.30 1.68
N VAL A 406 -1.92 -14.45 2.83
CA VAL A 406 -0.65 -15.18 3.02
C VAL A 406 -0.90 -16.45 3.83
N LEU A 407 0.06 -17.37 3.86
CA LEU A 407 -0.07 -18.66 4.55
C LEU A 407 -0.56 -18.56 5.99
N ALA A 408 -0.07 -17.59 6.77
CA ALA A 408 -0.53 -17.38 8.15
C ALA A 408 -2.00 -16.96 8.22
N THR A 409 -2.45 -16.10 7.29
CA THR A 409 -3.85 -15.72 7.15
C THR A 409 -4.71 -16.88 6.66
N GLN A 410 -4.25 -17.67 5.71
CA GLN A 410 -4.96 -18.86 5.22
C GLN A 410 -5.14 -19.89 6.33
N MET A 411 -4.08 -20.16 7.10
CA MET A 411 -4.13 -21.04 8.28
C MET A 411 -5.24 -20.59 9.26
N TRP A 412 -5.35 -19.28 9.51
CA TRP A 412 -6.37 -18.73 10.40
C TRP A 412 -7.78 -18.81 9.79
N LEU A 413 -7.95 -18.43 8.51
CA LEU A 413 -9.25 -18.44 7.82
C LEU A 413 -9.85 -19.85 7.77
N VAL A 414 -9.03 -20.85 7.43
CA VAL A 414 -9.46 -22.26 7.34
C VAL A 414 -9.79 -22.83 8.72
N SER A 415 -9.04 -22.45 9.77
CA SER A 415 -9.24 -22.97 11.14
C SER A 415 -10.40 -22.30 11.88
N PHE A 416 -10.45 -20.96 11.82
CA PHE A 416 -11.25 -20.11 12.70
C PHE A 416 -12.13 -19.11 11.94
N GLY A 417 -11.75 -18.69 10.73
CA GLY A 417 -12.46 -17.68 9.93
C GLY A 417 -13.69 -18.19 9.17
N GLY A 418 -14.34 -19.25 9.65
CA GLY A 418 -15.55 -19.84 9.04
C GLY A 418 -15.34 -21.19 8.36
N GLY A 419 -14.10 -21.60 8.09
CA GLY A 419 -13.81 -22.92 7.52
C GLY A 419 -13.97 -24.10 8.50
N ASN A 420 -13.75 -23.87 9.80
CA ASN A 420 -13.80 -24.87 10.87
C ASN A 420 -12.99 -26.16 10.59
N ASN A 421 -11.99 -26.09 9.72
CA ASN A 421 -11.15 -27.22 9.36
C ASN A 421 -9.80 -27.11 10.08
N GLN A 422 -9.79 -27.52 11.35
CA GLN A 422 -8.60 -27.46 12.18
C GLN A 422 -7.52 -28.48 11.75
N GLY A 423 -7.91 -29.55 11.02
CA GLY A 423 -6.97 -30.51 10.43
C GLY A 423 -6.09 -29.85 9.37
N LEU A 424 -6.71 -29.30 8.33
CA LEU A 424 -6.02 -28.57 7.27
C LEU A 424 -5.29 -27.34 7.82
N GLY A 425 -5.93 -26.59 8.72
CA GLY A 425 -5.30 -25.46 9.40
C GLY A 425 -4.03 -25.85 10.15
N SER A 426 -4.05 -26.95 10.89
CA SER A 426 -2.85 -27.48 11.56
C SER A 426 -1.77 -27.90 10.56
N ALA A 427 -2.14 -28.49 9.43
CA ALA A 427 -1.19 -28.85 8.37
C ALA A 427 -0.51 -27.60 7.77
N LEU A 428 -1.25 -26.52 7.54
CA LEU A 428 -0.68 -25.23 7.12
C LEU A 428 0.25 -24.64 8.19
N GLY A 429 -0.09 -24.77 9.47
CA GLY A 429 0.78 -24.39 10.59
C GLY A 429 2.10 -25.17 10.61
N VAL A 430 2.05 -26.49 10.35
CA VAL A 430 3.25 -27.32 10.20
C VAL A 430 4.08 -26.89 8.99
N LEU A 431 3.45 -26.60 7.85
CA LEU A 431 4.15 -26.08 6.67
C LEU A 431 4.90 -24.77 6.99
N LEU A 432 4.23 -23.82 7.66
CA LEU A 432 4.86 -22.58 8.13
C LEU A 432 6.06 -22.84 9.04
N LEU A 433 5.92 -23.75 10.01
CA LEU A 433 7.02 -24.13 10.89
C LEU A 433 8.22 -24.66 10.08
N LEU A 434 7.99 -25.57 9.14
CA LEU A 434 9.04 -26.13 8.29
C LEU A 434 9.74 -25.07 7.45
N LEU A 435 8.98 -24.10 6.92
CA LEU A 435 9.55 -23.01 6.11
C LEU A 435 10.39 -22.02 6.95
N VAL A 436 10.09 -21.86 8.24
CA VAL A 436 10.84 -20.95 9.14
C VAL A 436 12.16 -21.58 9.62
N ILE A 437 12.24 -22.91 9.72
CA ILE A 437 13.41 -23.64 10.23
C ILE A 437 14.72 -23.27 9.50
N PRO A 438 14.80 -23.23 8.15
CA PRO A 438 16.03 -22.86 7.44
C PRO A 438 16.54 -21.47 7.84
N ALA A 439 15.65 -20.48 7.93
CA ALA A 439 15.99 -19.13 8.35
C ALA A 439 16.53 -19.10 9.80
N MET A 440 15.88 -19.83 10.71
CA MET A 440 16.35 -19.96 12.09
C MET A 440 17.70 -20.68 12.21
N VAL A 441 17.88 -21.80 11.52
CA VAL A 441 19.15 -22.57 11.55
C VAL A 441 20.29 -21.72 11.02
N PHE A 442 20.06 -21.00 9.92
CA PHE A 442 21.03 -20.09 9.35
C PHE A 442 21.39 -18.95 10.33
N ASN A 443 20.38 -18.34 10.97
CA ASN A 443 20.57 -17.30 11.98
C ASN A 443 21.44 -17.80 13.16
N VAL A 444 21.13 -18.97 13.71
CA VAL A 444 21.88 -19.57 14.84
C VAL A 444 23.32 -19.92 14.45
N ARG A 445 23.54 -20.46 13.25
CA ARG A 445 24.90 -20.75 12.74
C ARG A 445 25.74 -19.48 12.65
N ARG A 446 25.15 -18.37 12.21
CA ARG A 446 25.85 -17.08 12.10
C ARG A 446 26.29 -16.54 13.46
N PHE A 447 25.41 -16.58 14.47
CA PHE A 447 25.72 -16.16 15.83
C PHE A 447 26.84 -16.98 16.47
N ARG A 448 26.89 -18.29 16.21
CA ARG A 448 28.00 -19.13 16.68
C ARG A 448 29.34 -18.81 16.04
N GLY A 449 29.32 -18.33 14.79
CA GLY A 449 30.52 -17.94 14.06
C GLY A 449 31.07 -16.56 14.42
N SER A 450 30.34 -15.71 15.16
CA SER A 450 30.85 -14.41 15.65
C SER A 450 31.45 -14.48 17.05
N GLN A 451 31.28 -15.59 17.77
CA GLN A 451 31.87 -15.83 19.10
C GLN A 451 33.20 -16.62 19.04
N ARG A 452 33.61 -17.02 17.83
CA ARG A 452 34.94 -17.55 17.53
C ARG A 452 35.70 -16.48 16.76
#